data_AF-A0A455UEI2-F1
#
_entry.id   AF-A0A455UEI2-F1
#
_cell.length_a   1.000
_cell.length_b   1.000
_cell.length_c   1.000
_cell.angle_alpha   90.00
_cell.angle_beta   90.00
_cell.angle_gamma   90.00
#
_symmetry.space_group_name_H-M   'P 1'
#
loop_
_entity.id
_entity.type
_entity.pdbx_description
1 polymer ?
#
loop_
_entity_poly.entity_id
_entity_poly.type
_entity_poly.pdbx_seq_one_letter_code
_entity_poly.pdbx_strand_id
1 'polypeptide(L)' 'MISPELLERIVDASDDGIVVAEREGDENILIYVNKGFERLTGYSADEILYRDCRFYKTKIVIRMR' A
#
# COMPACT_ATOMS: atom_id res chain seq x y z
N MET A 1 8.61 -8.25 21.77
CA MET A 1 7.62 -7.70 20.82
C MET A 1 8.37 -6.91 19.77
N ILE A 2 8.02 -7.02 18.49
CA ILE A 2 8.58 -6.17 17.44
C ILE A 2 7.94 -4.78 17.58
N SER A 3 8.73 -3.71 17.52
CA SER A 3 8.20 -2.35 17.62
C SER A 3 7.53 -1.93 16.29
N PRO A 4 6.49 -1.09 16.32
CA PRO A 4 5.83 -0.59 15.10
C PRO A 4 6.82 0.06 14.13
N GLU A 5 7.80 0.80 14.63
CA GLU A 5 8.80 1.51 13.83
C GLU A 5 9.76 0.53 13.14
N LEU A 6 10.08 -0.59 13.79
CA LEU A 6 10.89 -1.64 13.16
C LEU A 6 10.11 -2.33 12.04
N LEU A 7 8.81 -2.57 12.22
CA LEU A 7 7.96 -3.16 11.19
C LEU A 7 7.85 -2.22 9.98
N GLU A 8 7.60 -0.93 10.20
CA GLU A 8 7.53 0.07 9.13
C GLU A 8 8.83 0.09 8.30
N ARG A 9 9.99 0.11 8.97
CA ARG A 9 11.29 0.08 8.29
C ARG A 9 11.52 -1.18 7.47
N ILE A 10 11.07 -2.35 7.97
CA ILE A 10 11.16 -3.61 7.23
C ILE A 10 10.26 -3.57 5.99
N VAL A 11 9.05 -3.05 6.13
CA VAL A 11 8.09 -2.92 5.04
C VAL A 11 8.60 -1.95 3.96
N ASP A 12 9.17 -0.81 4.35
CA ASP A 12 9.72 0.18 3.40
C ASP A 12 11.01 -0.26 2.70
N ALA A 13 11.81 -1.10 3.38
CA ALA A 13 13.02 -1.69 2.83
C ALA A 13 12.74 -2.82 1.82
N SER A 14 11.49 -3.31 1.73
CA SER A 14 11.12 -4.36 0.78
C SER A 14 11.27 -3.89 -0.68
N ASP A 15 11.72 -4.78 -1.55
CA ASP A 15 11.73 -4.58 -2.99
C ASP A 15 10.33 -4.68 -3.61
N ASP A 16 9.39 -5.32 -2.91
CA ASP A 16 8.00 -5.43 -3.32
C ASP A 16 7.17 -4.20 -2.90
N GLY A 17 6.20 -3.87 -3.76
CA GLY A 17 5.18 -2.87 -3.48
C GLY A 17 4.11 -3.47 -2.58
N ILE A 18 3.99 -2.93 -1.37
CA ILE A 18 3.03 -3.34 -0.35
C ILE A 18 1.97 -2.24 -0.25
N VAL A 19 0.71 -2.65 -0.40
CA VAL A 19 -0.44 -1.76 -0.25
C VAL A 19 -1.47 -2.37 0.69
N VAL A 20 -2.13 -1.51 1.46
CA VAL A 20 -3.31 -1.84 2.24
C VAL A 20 -4.48 -1.05 1.69
N ALA A 21 -5.57 -1.76 1.43
CA ALA A 21 -6.82 -1.16 1.00
C ALA A 21 -7.96 -1.58 1.92
N GLU A 22 -8.85 -0.63 2.19
CA GLU A 22 -10.12 -0.84 2.87
C GLU A 22 -11.22 -1.02 1.84
N ARG A 23 -12.16 -1.92 2.13
CA ARG A 23 -13.31 -2.16 1.25
C ARG A 23 -14.51 -1.39 1.77
N GLU A 24 -14.91 -0.36 1.05
CA GLU A 24 -16.16 0.35 1.27
C GLU A 24 -17.15 0.01 0.15
N GLY A 25 -18.12 -0.87 0.44
CA GLY A 25 -19.05 -1.39 -0.56
C GLY A 25 -18.34 -2.18 -1.68
N ASP A 26 -18.36 -1.66 -2.90
CA ASP A 26 -17.70 -2.23 -4.08
C ASP A 26 -16.36 -1.53 -4.43
N GLU A 27 -16.00 -0.48 -3.69
CA GLU A 27 -14.75 0.26 -3.88
C GLU A 27 -13.62 -0.33 -3.03
N ASN A 28 -12.38 -0.25 -3.52
CA ASN A 28 -11.18 -0.57 -2.73
C ASN A 28 -10.37 0.70 -2.58
N ILE A 29 -10.49 1.33 -1.41
CA ILE A 29 -9.84 2.60 -1.09
C ILE A 29 -8.46 2.28 -0.53
N LEU A 30 -7.41 2.78 -1.19
CA LEU A 30 -6.05 2.66 -0.68
C LEU A 30 -5.86 3.52 0.57
N ILE A 31 -5.47 2.88 1.67
CA ILE A 31 -5.22 3.56 2.96
C ILE A 31 -3.73 3.54 3.35
N TYR A 32 -2.91 2.71 2.70
CA TYR A 32 -1.46 2.69 2.89
C TYR A 32 -0.74 2.16 1.65
N VAL A 33 0.43 2.73 1.37
CA VAL A 33 1.42 2.20 0.44
C VAL A 33 2.82 2.35 1.05
N ASN A 34 3.71 1.39 0.83
CA ASN A 34 5.10 1.48 1.29
C ASN A 34 5.99 2.25 0.29
N LYS A 35 7.22 2.57 0.71
CA LYS A 35 8.22 3.15 -0.20
C LYS A 35 8.61 2.24 -1.37
N GLY A 36 8.51 0.93 -1.22
CA GLY A 36 8.68 -0.02 -2.33
C GLY A 36 7.68 0.22 -3.45
N PHE A 37 6.41 0.46 -3.13
CA PHE A 37 5.37 0.76 -4.10
C PHE A 37 5.66 2.06 -4.86
N GLU A 38 6.06 3.12 -4.15
CA GLU A 38 6.39 4.40 -4.78
C GLU A 38 7.54 4.24 -5.78
N ARG A 39 8.61 3.50 -5.41
CA ARG A 39 9.74 3.22 -6.30
C ARG A 39 9.35 2.42 -7.53
N LEU A 40 8.48 1.41 -7.37
CA LEU A 40 8.06 0.53 -8.46
C LEU A 40 7.12 1.20 -9.46
N THR A 41 6.25 2.09 -8.97
CA THR A 41 5.17 2.68 -9.80
C THR A 41 5.47 4.11 -10.24
N GLY A 42 6.32 4.84 -9.49
CA GLY A 42 6.58 6.26 -9.68
C GLY A 42 5.53 7.18 -9.06
N TYR A 43 4.45 6.65 -8.46
CA TYR A 43 3.47 7.44 -7.74
C TYR A 43 3.86 7.60 -6.28
N SER A 44 3.76 8.82 -5.75
CA SER A 44 3.86 9.05 -4.31
C SER A 44 2.61 8.58 -3.57
N ALA A 45 2.73 8.31 -2.27
CA ALA A 45 1.60 8.02 -1.41
C ALA A 45 0.50 9.09 -1.51
N ASP A 46 0.88 10.38 -1.50
CA ASP A 46 -0.07 11.49 -1.56
C ASP A 46 -0.89 11.54 -2.85
N GLU A 47 -0.35 11.02 -3.96
CA GLU A 47 -1.04 10.97 -5.25
C GLU A 47 -2.04 9.82 -5.35
N ILE A 48 -1.89 8.78 -4.54
CA ILE A 48 -2.57 7.50 -4.71
C ILE A 48 -3.49 7.12 -3.55
N LEU A 49 -3.20 7.59 -2.35
CA LEU A 49 -4.04 7.34 -1.17
C LEU A 49 -5.43 7.94 -1.35
N TYR A 50 -6.42 7.27 -0.78
CA TYR A 50 -7.84 7.64 -0.83
C TYR A 50 -8.46 7.69 -2.25
N ARG A 51 -7.84 7.04 -3.23
CA ARG A 51 -8.38 6.87 -4.59
C ARG A 51 -8.87 5.45 -4.82
N ASP A 52 -9.95 5.31 -5.60
CA ASP A 52 -10.48 4.00 -6.00
C ASP A 52 -9.50 3.29 -6.94
N CYS A 53 -9.03 2.14 -6.48
CA CYS A 53 -7.86 1.45 -6.97
C CYS A 53 -8.17 0.39 -8.05
N ARG A 54 -9.18 0.63 -8.91
CA ARG A 54 -9.57 -0.32 -9.98
C ARG A 54 -8.53 -0.48 -11.11
N PHE A 55 -7.52 0.39 -11.18
CA PHE A 55 -6.58 0.44 -12.31
C PHE A 55 -5.18 -0.10 -12.02
N TYR A 56 -4.83 -0.40 -10.76
CA TYR A 56 -3.46 -0.74 -10.39
C TYR A 56 -3.30 -2.25 -10.21
N LYS A 57 -2.62 -2.89 -11.18
CA LYS A 57 -2.20 -4.30 -11.05
C LYS A 57 -0.94 -4.41 -10.18
N THR A 58 -1.08 -4.25 -8.87
CA THR A 58 0.03 -4.47 -7.92
C THR A 58 0.06 -5.92 -7.41
N LYS A 59 1.27 -6.46 -7.23
CA LYS A 59 1.54 -7.87 -6.92
C LYS A 59 1.10 -8.32 -5.52
N ILE A 60 0.99 -7.40 -4.55
CA ILE A 60 0.58 -7.72 -3.18
C ILE A 60 -0.42 -6.67 -2.69
N VAL A 61 -1.69 -7.07 -2.56
CA VAL A 61 -2.76 -6.26 -1.96
C VAL A 61 -3.20 -6.97 -0.68
N ILE A 62 -2.90 -6.39 0.48
CA ILE A 62 -3.41 -6.89 1.75
C ILE A 62 -4.80 -6.28 1.95
N ARG A 63 -5.83 -7.11 1.77
CA ARG A 63 -7.23 -6.74 2.02
C ARG A 63 -7.57 -6.95 3.49
N MET A 64 -7.88 -5.87 4.20
CA MET A 64 -8.52 -5.97 5.52
C MET A 64 -10.05 -6.04 5.30
N ARG A 65 -10.69 -7.01 5.95
CA ARG A 65 -12.16 -7.17 5.97
C ARG A 65 -12.76 -6.40 7.12
#